data_AF-A0AAV5EX67-F1
#
_entry.id   AF-A0AAV5EX67-F1
#
_cell.length_a   1.000
_cell.length_b   1.000
_cell.length_c   1.000
_cell.angle_alpha   90.00
_cell.angle_beta   90.00
_cell.angle_gamma   90.00
#
_symmetry.space_group_name_H-M   'P 1'
#
loop_
_entity.id
_entity.type
_entity.pdbx_description
1 polymer ?
#
loop_
_entity_poly.entity_id
_entity_poly.type
_entity_poly.pdbx_seq_one_letter_code
_entity_poly.pdbx_strand_id
1 'polypeptide(L)'
;MSRPNTRNKNKRPRADESESSTAAVFKKIHTTGDITKSDIRQLYMVWKPICHGCHGNSKDSPNCFCGLIPAANGVRKTGLWQKTQDIVRSFGPDPSEDLRDSAERPAGLTNLGATCYANSILQCLYMNKSFRSGIFSLEPDILKKHPVLDQLARLFAQLHSSKMAFIDSAPFIKTLELDNGVQQDGHEFLTLFLSLLEQSLNHSKVSGRTIVQHLFRGSVSHMTRCLSCGKDSAASSKMEDFYELELNIKGLNNLEESLNEYFSEEALDGDNQYFCESCQKRVDATRCIKLRSLPPVVNFHLKRYIFLPKVIHVPSKSLLS
;
A
#
# COMPACT_ATOMS: atom_id res chain seq x y z
N MET A 1 23.72 62.18 -41.72
CA MET A 1 25.01 61.62 -41.28
C MET A 1 24.78 60.19 -40.80
N SER A 2 25.15 59.24 -41.63
CA SER A 2 24.97 57.80 -41.46
C SER A 2 25.96 57.26 -40.42
N ARG A 3 25.49 56.46 -39.44
CA ARG A 3 26.35 55.76 -38.48
C ARG A 3 26.57 54.29 -38.91
N PRO A 4 27.75 53.70 -38.60
CA PRO A 4 28.37 52.68 -39.44
C PRO A 4 27.95 51.26 -39.09
N ASN A 5 28.00 50.42 -40.12
CA ASN A 5 27.69 49.00 -40.13
C ASN A 5 28.93 48.19 -39.68
N THR A 6 28.91 47.54 -38.51
CA THR A 6 30.01 46.69 -38.03
C THR A 6 29.71 45.21 -38.27
N ARG A 7 29.63 44.79 -39.53
CA ARG A 7 29.67 43.37 -39.91
C ARG A 7 31.12 42.93 -40.09
N ASN A 8 31.82 42.71 -38.98
CA ASN A 8 33.16 42.13 -39.05
C ASN A 8 33.03 40.62 -39.32
N LYS A 9 33.13 40.24 -40.60
CA LYS A 9 33.33 38.86 -41.03
C LYS A 9 34.73 38.43 -40.57
N ASN A 10 34.83 37.79 -39.41
CA ASN A 10 36.00 36.95 -39.08
C ASN A 10 35.99 35.74 -40.03
N LYS A 11 36.47 35.95 -41.24
CA LYS A 11 36.87 34.91 -42.19
C LYS A 11 38.15 34.31 -41.60
N ARG A 12 38.04 33.26 -40.78
CA ARG A 12 39.19 32.43 -40.43
C ARG A 12 39.87 32.00 -41.72
N PRO A 13 41.21 32.08 -41.83
CA PRO A 13 41.91 31.61 -43.00
C PRO A 13 41.58 30.13 -43.19
N ARG A 14 41.23 29.74 -44.43
CA ARG A 14 41.22 28.35 -44.87
C ARG A 14 42.66 27.87 -44.70
N ALA A 15 42.93 27.12 -43.63
CA ALA A 15 44.16 26.35 -43.54
C ALA A 15 44.14 25.35 -44.70
N ASP A 16 45.28 25.26 -45.38
CA ASP A 16 45.53 24.37 -46.51
C ASP A 16 44.86 23.01 -46.33
N GLU A 17 44.20 22.58 -47.40
CA GLU A 17 43.78 21.20 -47.59
C GLU A 17 45.04 20.32 -47.60
N SER A 18 45.51 19.92 -46.41
CA SER A 18 46.29 18.69 -46.32
C SER A 18 45.38 17.58 -46.81
N GLU A 19 45.84 16.81 -47.79
CA GLU A 19 45.17 15.59 -48.25
C GLU A 19 44.69 14.81 -47.01
N SER A 20 43.38 14.84 -46.78
CA SER A 20 42.79 14.39 -45.52
C SER A 20 43.24 12.96 -45.24
N SER A 21 43.78 12.71 -44.04
CA SER A 21 44.29 11.38 -43.64
C SER A 21 43.30 10.24 -43.90
N THR A 22 42.00 10.54 -43.98
CA THR A 22 40.94 9.59 -44.31
C THR A 22 40.94 9.17 -45.79
N ALA A 23 41.21 10.10 -46.72
CA ALA A 23 41.28 9.81 -48.15
C ALA A 23 42.44 8.87 -48.48
N ALA A 24 43.58 9.05 -47.81
CA ALA A 24 44.73 8.14 -47.93
C ALA A 24 44.42 6.73 -47.41
N VAL A 25 43.70 6.63 -46.28
CA VAL A 25 43.27 5.33 -45.72
C VAL A 25 42.26 4.64 -46.64
N PHE A 26 41.28 5.36 -47.19
CA PHE A 26 40.35 4.79 -48.16
C PHE A 26 41.05 4.30 -49.44
N LYS A 27 42.01 5.07 -49.96
CA LYS A 27 42.81 4.67 -51.14
C LYS A 27 43.63 3.42 -50.88
N LYS A 28 44.24 3.30 -49.69
CA LYS A 28 44.95 2.10 -49.25
C LYS A 28 44.02 0.89 -49.21
N ILE A 29 42.89 0.97 -48.50
CA ILE A 29 41.89 -0.11 -48.41
C ILE A 29 41.42 -0.54 -49.80
N HIS A 30 41.13 0.41 -50.69
CA HIS A 30 40.66 0.12 -52.04
C HIS A 30 41.73 -0.56 -52.92
N THR A 31 43.01 -0.36 -52.61
CA THR A 31 44.12 -0.97 -53.36
C THR A 31 44.52 -2.34 -52.81
N THR A 32 44.47 -2.52 -51.49
CA THR A 32 44.93 -3.75 -50.82
C THR A 32 43.83 -4.74 -50.48
N GLY A 33 42.55 -4.32 -50.43
CA GLY A 33 41.41 -5.16 -50.03
C GLY A 33 41.33 -5.44 -48.52
N ASP A 34 42.46 -5.33 -47.81
CA ASP A 34 42.54 -5.56 -46.37
C ASP A 34 42.18 -4.33 -45.52
N ILE A 35 41.36 -4.53 -44.50
CA ILE A 35 40.97 -3.51 -43.51
C ILE A 35 41.62 -3.84 -42.17
N THR A 36 42.56 -3.01 -41.72
CA THR A 36 43.19 -3.20 -40.40
C THR A 36 42.43 -2.46 -39.29
N LYS A 37 42.61 -2.89 -38.04
CA LYS A 37 42.06 -2.19 -36.86
C LYS A 37 42.54 -0.74 -36.75
N SER A 38 43.73 -0.43 -37.26
CA SER A 38 44.26 0.94 -37.32
C SER A 38 43.46 1.81 -38.29
N ASP A 39 43.14 1.25 -39.47
CA ASP A 39 42.35 1.93 -40.50
C ASP A 39 40.93 2.23 -39.99
N ILE A 40 40.29 1.28 -39.29
CA ILE A 40 38.97 1.49 -38.66
C ILE A 40 39.03 2.61 -37.61
N ARG A 41 40.03 2.57 -36.73
CA ARG A 41 40.20 3.63 -35.72
C ARG A 41 40.34 4.99 -36.40
N GLN A 42 41.14 5.07 -37.48
CA GLN A 42 41.39 6.31 -38.24
C GLN A 42 40.14 6.86 -38.92
N LEU A 43 39.39 6.01 -39.60
CA LEU A 43 38.19 6.40 -40.34
C LEU A 43 37.04 6.84 -39.42
N TYR A 44 36.84 6.12 -38.31
CA TYR A 44 35.74 6.40 -37.37
C TYR A 44 36.16 7.31 -36.21
N MET A 45 37.42 7.77 -36.18
CA MET A 45 37.99 8.65 -35.14
C MET A 45 37.67 8.20 -33.71
N VAL A 46 37.69 6.88 -33.46
CA VAL A 46 37.18 6.26 -32.22
C VAL A 46 37.97 6.69 -30.98
N TRP A 47 39.20 7.18 -31.15
CA TRP A 47 40.02 7.69 -30.04
C TRP A 47 39.61 9.10 -29.56
N LYS A 48 38.76 9.81 -30.29
CA LYS A 48 38.39 11.18 -29.89
C LYS A 48 37.57 11.14 -28.60
N PRO A 49 37.84 12.02 -27.64
CA PRO A 49 37.07 12.07 -26.40
C PRO A 49 35.60 12.42 -26.68
N ILE A 50 34.71 11.95 -25.81
CA ILE A 50 33.29 12.33 -25.83
C ILE A 50 33.20 13.84 -25.67
N CYS A 51 32.33 14.50 -26.43
CA CYS A 51 32.16 15.93 -26.27
C CYS A 51 31.46 16.28 -24.95
N HIS A 52 31.96 17.27 -24.21
CA HIS A 52 31.42 17.69 -22.91
C HIS A 52 30.60 18.99 -22.99
N GLY A 53 30.01 19.31 -24.16
CA GLY A 53 29.08 20.44 -24.31
C GLY A 53 29.46 21.44 -25.41
N CYS A 54 29.40 21.04 -26.69
CA CYS A 54 29.62 21.93 -27.83
C CYS A 54 28.33 22.70 -28.23
N HIS A 55 28.42 24.00 -28.59
CA HIS A 55 27.25 24.81 -29.02
C HIS A 55 26.74 24.48 -30.45
N GLY A 56 27.44 23.61 -31.18
CA GLY A 56 27.03 23.14 -32.51
C GLY A 56 27.87 21.93 -32.89
N ASN A 57 27.26 20.95 -33.56
CA ASN A 57 27.91 19.67 -33.88
C ASN A 57 29.29 19.90 -34.48
N SER A 58 30.36 19.51 -33.77
CA SER A 58 31.71 19.68 -34.29
C SER A 58 31.88 18.71 -35.46
N LYS A 59 32.04 19.27 -36.67
CA LYS A 59 32.19 18.48 -37.90
C LYS A 59 33.31 17.45 -37.82
N ASP A 60 34.29 17.70 -36.96
CA ASP A 60 35.48 16.89 -36.81
C ASP A 60 35.40 15.88 -35.67
N SER A 61 34.28 15.76 -34.93
CA SER A 61 34.16 14.76 -33.86
C SER A 61 32.89 13.92 -34.02
N PRO A 62 33.01 12.63 -34.39
CA PRO A 62 31.85 11.74 -34.42
C PRO A 62 31.24 11.52 -33.01
N ASN A 63 31.97 11.92 -31.96
CA ASN A 63 31.52 11.85 -30.57
C ASN A 63 30.92 13.18 -30.04
N CYS A 64 30.69 14.22 -30.86
CA CYS A 64 29.81 15.34 -30.45
C CYS A 64 28.35 15.05 -30.82
N PHE A 65 27.55 14.67 -29.82
CA PHE A 65 26.09 14.56 -29.98
C PHE A 65 25.34 15.82 -29.53
N CYS A 66 26.03 16.86 -29.05
CA CYS A 66 25.38 18.09 -28.57
C CYS A 66 24.51 18.79 -29.64
N GLY A 67 24.84 18.56 -30.92
CA GLY A 67 24.06 19.01 -32.08
C GLY A 67 22.83 18.15 -32.41
N LEU A 68 22.67 16.96 -31.81
CA LEU A 68 21.52 16.06 -31.96
C LEU A 68 20.66 15.94 -30.69
N ILE A 69 21.31 15.82 -29.53
CA ILE A 69 20.69 15.66 -28.21
C ILE A 69 21.14 16.84 -27.35
N PRO A 70 20.22 17.68 -26.83
CA PRO A 70 20.60 18.73 -25.89
C PRO A 70 21.13 18.13 -24.57
N ALA A 71 21.79 18.93 -23.74
CA ALA A 71 22.14 18.51 -22.37
C ALA A 71 20.86 18.13 -21.58
N ALA A 72 20.99 17.40 -20.47
CA ALA A 72 19.85 16.89 -19.69
C ALA A 72 18.76 17.94 -19.37
N ASN A 73 19.15 19.21 -19.21
CA ASN A 73 18.24 20.34 -18.95
C ASN A 73 18.16 21.35 -20.12
N GLY A 74 18.75 21.01 -21.26
CA GLY A 74 18.83 21.86 -22.45
C GLY A 74 17.61 21.71 -23.34
N VAL A 75 17.13 22.81 -23.88
CA VAL A 75 15.99 22.83 -24.81
C VAL A 75 16.41 23.45 -26.15
N ARG A 76 15.76 23.05 -27.23
CA ARG A 76 15.97 23.64 -28.56
C ARG A 76 14.93 24.69 -28.87
N LYS A 77 15.28 25.59 -29.80
CA LYS A 77 14.33 26.53 -30.41
C LYS A 77 13.42 25.86 -31.45
N THR A 78 13.86 24.77 -32.06
CA THR A 78 13.17 24.06 -33.16
C THR A 78 13.45 22.55 -33.13
N GLY A 79 12.50 21.75 -33.61
CA GLY A 79 12.64 20.29 -33.77
C GLY A 79 12.13 19.48 -32.58
N LEU A 80 12.41 18.18 -32.57
CA LEU A 80 11.84 17.20 -31.61
C LEU A 80 12.07 17.59 -30.13
N TRP A 81 13.20 18.25 -29.83
CA TRP A 81 13.60 18.65 -28.48
C TRP A 81 13.27 20.11 -28.16
N GLN A 82 12.28 20.68 -28.84
CA GLN A 82 11.76 22.01 -28.54
C GLN A 82 11.01 22.00 -27.21
N LYS A 83 11.06 23.12 -26.47
CA LYS A 83 10.30 23.32 -25.23
C LYS A 83 8.80 23.44 -25.55
N THR A 84 8.16 22.30 -25.79
CA THR A 84 6.75 22.24 -26.20
C THR A 84 5.95 21.72 -25.01
N GLN A 85 5.55 22.63 -24.12
CA GLN A 85 4.77 22.28 -22.92
C GLN A 85 3.51 21.49 -23.28
N ASP A 86 2.91 21.73 -24.45
CA ASP A 86 1.71 21.02 -24.92
C ASP A 86 1.98 19.56 -25.29
N ILE A 87 3.14 19.25 -25.90
CA ILE A 87 3.52 17.86 -26.22
C ILE A 87 3.90 17.11 -24.94
N VAL A 88 4.62 17.75 -24.01
CA VAL A 88 4.96 17.12 -22.72
C VAL A 88 3.70 16.79 -21.92
N ARG A 89 2.69 17.67 -21.92
CA ARG A 89 1.37 17.39 -21.30
C ARG A 89 0.63 16.24 -21.98
N SER A 90 0.79 16.06 -23.29
CA SER A 90 0.16 14.95 -24.01
C SER A 90 0.75 13.57 -23.69
N PHE A 91 1.99 13.51 -23.20
CA PHE A 91 2.62 12.26 -22.77
C PHE A 91 2.17 11.77 -21.38
N GLY A 92 1.43 12.60 -20.63
CA GLY A 92 0.97 12.27 -19.28
C GLY A 92 1.98 12.64 -18.18
N PRO A 93 1.67 12.32 -16.92
CA PRO A 93 2.59 12.52 -15.79
C PRO A 93 3.83 11.64 -15.94
N ASP A 94 4.95 12.09 -15.37
CA ASP A 94 6.20 11.33 -15.38
C ASP A 94 6.07 10.06 -14.51
N PRO A 95 6.18 8.85 -15.09
CA PRO A 95 6.06 7.60 -14.34
C PRO A 95 7.11 7.43 -13.23
N SER A 96 8.21 8.19 -13.26
CA SER A 96 9.18 8.16 -12.16
C SER A 96 8.65 8.77 -10.87
N GLU A 97 7.66 9.66 -10.95
CA GLU A 97 7.00 10.25 -9.77
C GLU A 97 6.16 9.23 -9.00
N ASP A 98 5.73 8.16 -9.68
CA ASP A 98 5.00 7.06 -9.06
C ASP A 98 5.94 6.00 -8.46
N LEU A 99 7.26 6.18 -8.53
CA LEU A 99 8.22 5.27 -7.89
C LEU A 99 8.31 5.52 -6.39
N ARG A 100 8.59 4.46 -5.63
CA ARG A 100 8.94 4.57 -4.21
C ARG A 100 10.27 5.29 -4.07
N ASP A 101 10.37 6.15 -3.08
CA ASP A 101 11.64 6.78 -2.70
C ASP A 101 12.71 5.76 -2.30
N SER A 102 12.29 4.65 -1.68
CA SER A 102 13.17 3.62 -1.14
C SER A 102 12.47 2.26 -1.09
N ALA A 103 13.23 1.18 -1.24
CA ALA A 103 12.74 -0.19 -1.03
C ALA A 103 12.38 -0.49 0.44
N GLU A 104 12.87 0.31 1.38
CA GLU A 104 12.55 0.19 2.81
C GLU A 104 11.19 0.80 3.17
N ARG A 105 10.68 1.71 2.32
CA ARG A 105 9.35 2.29 2.51
C ARG A 105 8.30 1.37 1.87
N PRO A 106 7.29 0.90 2.64
CA PRO A 106 6.22 0.09 2.06
C PRO A 106 5.41 0.93 1.08
N ALA A 107 4.90 0.29 0.02
CA ALA A 107 3.94 0.94 -0.86
C ALA A 107 2.61 1.19 -0.16
N GLY A 108 1.95 2.28 -0.55
CA GLY A 108 0.55 2.53 -0.28
C GLY A 108 -0.39 1.68 -1.13
N LEU A 109 -1.68 1.88 -0.93
CA LEU A 109 -2.75 1.32 -1.74
C LEU A 109 -3.58 2.46 -2.33
N THR A 110 -3.98 2.33 -3.60
CA THR A 110 -4.86 3.30 -4.25
C THR A 110 -6.19 3.38 -3.51
N ASN A 111 -6.64 4.60 -3.20
CA ASN A 111 -8.00 4.81 -2.71
C ASN A 111 -8.97 4.91 -3.89
N LEU A 112 -9.98 4.04 -3.93
CA LEU A 112 -10.91 3.91 -5.06
C LEU A 112 -12.19 4.74 -4.85
N GLY A 113 -12.19 5.62 -3.84
CA GLY A 113 -13.32 6.42 -3.40
C GLY A 113 -13.43 6.36 -1.88
N ALA A 114 -14.30 5.47 -1.41
CA ALA A 114 -14.58 5.23 0.00
C ALA A 114 -13.85 4.01 0.61
N THR A 115 -12.79 3.49 -0.03
CA THR A 115 -12.14 2.21 0.33
C THR A 115 -11.00 2.33 1.34
N CYS A 116 -10.85 3.48 2.00
CA CYS A 116 -9.75 3.72 2.94
C CYS A 116 -9.79 2.79 4.17
N TYR A 117 -10.97 2.37 4.62
CA TYR A 117 -11.15 1.41 5.72
C TYR A 117 -10.48 0.06 5.38
N ALA A 118 -10.75 -0.45 4.18
CA ALA A 118 -10.17 -1.70 3.69
C ALA A 118 -8.66 -1.57 3.48
N ASN A 119 -8.19 -0.48 2.85
CA ASN A 119 -6.76 -0.25 2.64
C ASN A 119 -5.97 -0.21 3.96
N SER A 120 -6.52 0.42 4.99
CA SER A 120 -5.88 0.51 6.32
C SER A 120 -5.73 -0.88 6.95
N ILE A 121 -6.80 -1.68 6.93
CA ILE A 121 -6.79 -3.05 7.46
C ILE A 121 -5.85 -3.96 6.66
N LEU A 122 -5.86 -3.88 5.33
CA LEU A 122 -4.97 -4.66 4.46
C LEU A 122 -3.49 -4.35 4.72
N GLN A 123 -3.15 -3.09 4.95
CA GLN A 123 -1.80 -2.69 5.33
C GLN A 123 -1.41 -3.26 6.70
N CYS A 124 -2.29 -3.19 7.71
CA CYS A 124 -2.04 -3.80 9.02
C CYS A 124 -1.80 -5.32 8.91
N LEU A 125 -2.63 -6.03 8.15
CA LEU A 125 -2.49 -7.46 7.92
C LEU A 125 -1.22 -7.81 7.14
N TYR A 126 -0.87 -7.04 6.11
CA TYR A 126 0.36 -7.22 5.33
C TYR A 126 1.63 -7.05 6.17
N MET A 127 1.62 -6.09 7.12
CA MET A 127 2.75 -5.85 8.02
C MET A 127 2.92 -6.96 9.06
N ASN A 128 1.89 -7.74 9.33
CA ASN A 128 2.00 -8.95 10.12
C ASN A 128 2.77 -10.03 9.34
N LYS A 129 4.05 -10.21 9.68
CA LYS A 129 4.97 -11.14 8.98
C LYS A 129 4.45 -12.58 8.98
N SER A 130 3.90 -13.04 10.10
CA SER A 130 3.39 -14.41 10.21
C SER A 130 2.20 -14.64 9.28
N PHE A 131 1.25 -13.69 9.27
CA PHE A 131 0.09 -13.72 8.39
C PHE A 131 0.53 -13.67 6.92
N ARG A 132 1.35 -12.69 6.54
CA ARG A 132 1.88 -12.54 5.18
C ARG A 132 2.62 -13.78 4.69
N SER A 133 3.51 -14.34 5.51
CA SER A 133 4.26 -15.55 5.13
C SER A 133 3.34 -16.74 4.88
N GLY A 134 2.27 -16.90 5.66
CA GLY A 134 1.34 -17.99 5.40
C GLY A 134 0.43 -17.76 4.21
N ILE A 135 0.06 -16.51 3.88
CA ILE A 135 -0.59 -16.21 2.60
C ILE A 135 0.33 -16.57 1.41
N PHE A 136 1.63 -16.28 1.50
CA PHE A 136 2.60 -16.69 0.46
C PHE A 136 2.88 -18.20 0.42
N SER A 137 2.54 -18.93 1.48
CA SER A 137 2.72 -20.38 1.56
C SER A 137 1.50 -21.16 1.04
N LEU A 138 0.46 -20.48 0.55
CA LEU A 138 -0.74 -21.12 0.00
C LEU A 138 -0.44 -21.83 -1.32
N GLU A 139 -0.99 -23.03 -1.48
CA GLU A 139 -0.79 -23.82 -2.70
C GLU A 139 -1.54 -23.18 -3.89
N PRO A 140 -0.94 -23.21 -5.11
CA PRO A 140 -1.58 -22.65 -6.30
C PRO A 140 -2.97 -23.19 -6.60
N ASP A 141 -3.25 -24.45 -6.26
CA ASP A 141 -4.55 -25.07 -6.49
C ASP A 141 -5.66 -24.50 -5.59
N ILE A 142 -5.31 -24.03 -4.39
CA ILE A 142 -6.24 -23.34 -3.49
C ILE A 142 -6.52 -21.95 -4.04
N LEU A 143 -5.47 -21.22 -4.44
CA LEU A 143 -5.60 -19.88 -5.02
C LEU A 143 -6.52 -19.90 -6.25
N LYS A 144 -6.36 -20.88 -7.15
CA LYS A 144 -7.25 -21.05 -8.32
C LYS A 144 -8.72 -21.27 -7.96
N LYS A 145 -9.01 -21.93 -6.83
CA LYS A 145 -10.38 -22.23 -6.37
C LYS A 145 -11.02 -21.08 -5.60
N HIS A 146 -10.20 -20.23 -4.98
CA HIS A 146 -10.65 -19.14 -4.11
C HIS A 146 -10.11 -17.80 -4.62
N PRO A 147 -10.88 -17.09 -5.48
CA PRO A 147 -10.46 -15.83 -6.09
C PRO A 147 -10.00 -14.77 -5.09
N VAL A 148 -10.65 -14.67 -3.93
CA VAL A 148 -10.28 -13.72 -2.87
C VAL A 148 -8.87 -13.99 -2.34
N LEU A 149 -8.51 -15.26 -2.13
CA LEU A 149 -7.16 -15.64 -1.68
C LEU A 149 -6.11 -15.39 -2.77
N ASP A 150 -6.44 -15.70 -4.03
CA ASP A 150 -5.56 -15.42 -5.17
C ASP A 150 -5.28 -13.91 -5.30
N GLN A 151 -6.33 -13.08 -5.26
CA GLN A 151 -6.17 -11.63 -5.34
C GLN A 151 -5.45 -11.05 -4.11
N LEU A 152 -5.70 -11.57 -2.91
CA LEU A 152 -4.96 -11.17 -1.71
C LEU A 152 -3.47 -11.50 -1.83
N ALA A 153 -3.13 -12.72 -2.26
CA ALA A 153 -1.75 -13.15 -2.44
C ALA A 153 -1.04 -12.31 -3.52
N ARG A 154 -1.72 -11.99 -4.63
CA ARG A 154 -1.21 -11.10 -5.67
C ARG A 154 -0.96 -9.69 -5.15
N LEU A 155 -1.92 -9.13 -4.42
CA LEU A 155 -1.81 -7.80 -3.83
C LEU A 155 -0.62 -7.73 -2.87
N PHE A 156 -0.47 -8.73 -2.00
CA PHE A 156 0.65 -8.82 -1.07
C PHE A 156 1.99 -8.99 -1.79
N ALA A 157 2.04 -9.77 -2.88
CA ALA A 157 3.24 -9.91 -3.69
C ALA A 157 3.63 -8.58 -4.37
N GLN A 158 2.65 -7.82 -4.86
CA GLN A 158 2.88 -6.50 -5.42
C GLN A 158 3.37 -5.49 -4.37
N LEU A 159 2.76 -5.47 -3.17
CA LEU A 159 3.23 -4.66 -2.05
C LEU A 159 4.68 -5.01 -1.69
N HIS A 160 5.04 -6.29 -1.73
CA HIS A 160 6.36 -6.78 -1.37
C HIS A 160 7.44 -6.47 -2.41
N SER A 161 7.16 -6.66 -3.70
CA SER A 161 8.19 -6.65 -4.76
C SER A 161 8.16 -5.47 -5.72
N SER A 162 7.04 -4.74 -5.80
CA SER A 162 6.93 -3.61 -6.73
C SER A 162 7.85 -2.45 -6.34
N LYS A 163 8.21 -1.61 -7.30
CA LYS A 163 8.92 -0.35 -7.09
C LYS A 163 7.99 0.86 -7.04
N MET A 164 6.68 0.67 -7.20
CA MET A 164 5.68 1.75 -7.25
C MET A 164 5.27 2.22 -5.86
N ALA A 165 5.16 3.53 -5.65
CA ALA A 165 4.79 4.19 -4.39
C ALA A 165 3.43 3.71 -3.85
N PHE A 166 2.54 3.29 -4.74
CA PHE A 166 1.23 2.72 -4.42
C PHE A 166 0.90 1.55 -5.36
N ILE A 167 0.04 0.65 -4.89
CA ILE A 167 -0.47 -0.50 -5.65
C ILE A 167 -1.97 -0.35 -5.83
N ASP A 168 -2.45 -0.65 -7.04
CA ASP A 168 -3.88 -0.67 -7.34
C ASP A 168 -4.57 -1.86 -6.65
N SER A 169 -5.48 -1.55 -5.72
CA SER A 169 -6.28 -2.54 -5.00
C SER A 169 -7.61 -2.88 -5.72
N ALA A 170 -7.94 -2.23 -6.85
CA ALA A 170 -9.22 -2.43 -7.53
C ALA A 170 -9.56 -3.88 -7.88
N PRO A 171 -8.63 -4.73 -8.36
CA PRO A 171 -8.94 -6.14 -8.61
C PRO A 171 -9.37 -6.89 -7.35
N PHE A 172 -8.71 -6.60 -6.22
CA PHE A 172 -9.02 -7.23 -4.93
C PHE A 172 -10.35 -6.75 -4.37
N ILE A 173 -10.57 -5.44 -4.34
CA ILE A 173 -11.82 -4.84 -3.85
C ILE A 173 -13.03 -5.30 -4.67
N LYS A 174 -12.89 -5.38 -6.00
CA LYS A 174 -13.93 -5.93 -6.89
C LYS A 174 -14.22 -7.40 -6.59
N THR A 175 -13.20 -8.20 -6.27
CA THR A 175 -13.36 -9.62 -5.94
C THR A 175 -14.05 -9.83 -4.59
N LEU A 176 -13.92 -8.87 -3.68
CA LEU A 176 -14.67 -8.83 -2.43
C LEU A 176 -16.10 -8.27 -2.60
N GLU A 177 -16.48 -7.85 -3.82
CA GLU A 177 -17.78 -7.26 -4.12
C GLU A 177 -18.11 -6.02 -3.26
N LEU A 178 -17.08 -5.26 -2.87
CA LEU A 178 -17.26 -4.04 -2.09
C LEU A 178 -17.69 -2.87 -2.99
N ASP A 179 -18.62 -2.05 -2.48
CA ASP A 179 -19.03 -0.82 -3.15
C ASP A 179 -18.05 0.31 -2.84
N ASN A 180 -17.34 0.79 -3.85
CA ASN A 180 -16.36 1.87 -3.74
C ASN A 180 -16.99 3.24 -3.38
N GLY A 181 -18.31 3.39 -3.50
CA GLY A 181 -19.04 4.60 -3.16
C GLY A 181 -19.51 4.67 -1.71
N VAL A 182 -19.45 3.56 -0.96
CA VAL A 182 -20.02 3.44 0.39
C VAL A 182 -18.90 3.32 1.42
N GLN A 183 -18.91 4.21 2.41
CA GLN A 183 -18.05 4.06 3.58
C GLN A 183 -18.60 2.95 4.48
N GLN A 184 -17.71 2.07 4.95
CA GLN A 184 -18.03 1.03 5.91
C GLN A 184 -17.19 1.16 7.17
N ASP A 185 -17.64 0.52 8.25
CA ASP A 185 -16.85 0.40 9.46
C ASP A 185 -15.67 -0.55 9.22
N GLY A 186 -14.46 -0.11 9.59
CA GLY A 186 -13.25 -0.93 9.50
C GLY A 186 -13.27 -2.15 10.43
N HIS A 187 -13.98 -2.04 11.56
CA HIS A 187 -14.23 -3.14 12.50
C HIS A 187 -15.05 -4.24 11.83
N GLU A 188 -16.21 -3.88 11.29
CA GLU A 188 -17.09 -4.81 10.58
C GLU A 188 -16.38 -5.46 9.39
N PHE A 189 -15.65 -4.66 8.60
CA PHE A 189 -14.86 -5.17 7.50
C PHE A 189 -13.82 -6.21 7.95
N LEU A 190 -13.06 -5.94 9.02
CA LEU A 190 -12.06 -6.88 9.52
C LEU A 190 -12.71 -8.20 9.93
N THR A 191 -13.81 -8.16 10.70
CA THR A 191 -14.48 -9.35 11.20
C THR A 191 -15.07 -10.20 10.07
N LEU A 192 -15.73 -9.57 9.10
CA LEU A 192 -16.22 -10.27 7.91
C LEU A 192 -15.08 -10.83 7.06
N PHE A 193 -13.99 -10.08 6.92
CA PHE A 193 -12.84 -10.50 6.12
C PHE A 193 -12.11 -11.68 6.74
N LEU A 194 -11.84 -11.67 8.05
CA LEU A 194 -11.23 -12.81 8.75
C LEU A 194 -12.13 -14.05 8.65
N SER A 195 -13.44 -13.89 8.81
CA SER A 195 -14.41 -14.99 8.65
C SER A 195 -14.38 -15.59 7.24
N LEU A 196 -14.34 -14.75 6.20
CA LEU A 196 -14.23 -15.17 4.81
C LEU A 196 -12.92 -15.92 4.52
N LEU A 197 -11.81 -15.43 5.09
CA LEU A 197 -10.51 -16.08 4.97
C LEU A 197 -10.51 -17.46 5.65
N GLU A 198 -11.07 -17.57 6.85
CA GLU A 198 -11.20 -18.86 7.53
C GLU A 198 -12.00 -19.86 6.73
N GLN A 199 -13.17 -19.45 6.20
CA GLN A 199 -13.98 -20.33 5.36
C GLN A 199 -13.21 -20.78 4.12
N SER A 200 -12.53 -19.85 3.44
CA SER A 200 -11.76 -20.15 2.22
C SER A 200 -10.58 -21.08 2.51
N LEU A 201 -9.93 -20.93 3.67
CA LEU A 201 -8.78 -21.73 4.07
C LEU A 201 -9.17 -23.09 4.66
N ASN A 202 -10.40 -23.26 5.17
CA ASN A 202 -10.87 -24.52 5.73
C ASN A 202 -10.93 -25.68 4.72
N HIS A 203 -10.93 -25.36 3.42
CA HIS A 203 -10.89 -26.32 2.32
C HIS A 203 -9.46 -26.74 1.91
N SER A 204 -8.42 -26.16 2.53
CA SER A 204 -7.01 -26.54 2.34
C SER A 204 -6.66 -27.81 3.10
N LYS A 205 -5.88 -28.71 2.47
CA LYS A 205 -5.32 -29.91 3.12
C LYS A 205 -4.05 -29.62 3.94
N VAL A 206 -3.52 -28.39 3.93
CA VAL A 206 -2.18 -28.05 4.44
C VAL A 206 -2.20 -26.86 5.43
N SER A 207 -1.12 -26.73 6.21
CA SER A 207 -0.73 -25.76 7.27
C SER A 207 -1.35 -24.34 7.27
N GLY A 208 -1.78 -23.81 6.12
CA GLY A 208 -2.50 -22.53 6.03
C GLY A 208 -3.93 -22.56 6.57
N ARG A 209 -4.51 -23.76 6.77
CA ARG A 209 -5.90 -23.95 7.22
C ARG A 209 -6.25 -23.16 8.48
N THR A 210 -5.30 -23.06 9.40
CA THR A 210 -5.52 -22.48 10.73
C THR A 210 -4.78 -21.17 10.91
N ILE A 211 -4.27 -20.51 9.86
CA ILE A 211 -3.43 -19.32 10.07
C ILE A 211 -4.18 -18.19 10.76
N VAL A 212 -5.42 -17.93 10.36
CA VAL A 212 -6.27 -16.89 10.96
C VAL A 212 -6.55 -17.26 12.41
N GLN A 213 -6.96 -18.49 12.66
CA GLN A 213 -7.26 -19.01 14.00
C GLN A 213 -6.03 -18.97 14.90
N HIS A 214 -4.90 -19.49 14.45
CA HIS A 214 -3.66 -19.52 15.21
C HIS A 214 -3.15 -18.11 15.55
N LEU A 215 -3.31 -17.13 14.66
CA LEU A 215 -2.78 -15.78 14.87
C LEU A 215 -3.71 -14.87 15.66
N PHE A 216 -5.03 -15.00 15.47
CA PHE A 216 -6.00 -14.01 15.96
C PHE A 216 -7.05 -14.58 16.93
N ARG A 217 -7.23 -15.91 17.02
CA ARG A 217 -8.25 -16.51 17.89
C ARG A 217 -7.75 -16.64 19.34
N GLY A 218 -8.39 -15.90 20.23
CA GLY A 218 -8.34 -16.13 21.67
C GLY A 218 -9.58 -16.84 22.18
N SER A 219 -9.62 -17.12 23.48
CA SER A 219 -10.81 -17.64 24.15
C SER A 219 -11.09 -16.96 25.48
N VAL A 220 -12.37 -16.75 25.76
CA VAL A 220 -12.90 -16.23 27.02
C VAL A 220 -13.94 -17.18 27.60
N SER A 221 -14.33 -16.97 28.85
CA SER A 221 -15.51 -17.60 29.44
C SER A 221 -16.29 -16.58 30.25
N HIS A 222 -17.62 -16.57 30.11
CA HIS A 222 -18.52 -15.75 30.91
C HIS A 222 -18.86 -16.48 32.21
N MET A 223 -18.28 -16.03 33.32
CA MET A 223 -18.55 -16.63 34.64
C MET A 223 -19.66 -15.87 35.33
N THR A 224 -20.74 -16.57 35.70
CA THR A 224 -21.80 -16.04 36.56
C THR A 224 -21.81 -16.82 37.86
N ARG A 225 -21.68 -16.14 39.00
CA ARG A 225 -21.66 -16.74 40.35
C ARG A 225 -22.89 -16.30 41.15
N CYS A 226 -23.67 -17.27 41.60
CA CYS A 226 -24.81 -17.02 42.47
C CYS A 226 -24.35 -16.58 43.87
N LEU A 227 -24.85 -15.44 44.37
CA LEU A 227 -24.51 -14.97 45.73
C LEU A 227 -25.28 -15.71 46.83
N SER A 228 -26.41 -16.35 46.50
CA SER A 228 -27.19 -17.13 47.47
C SER A 228 -26.62 -18.51 47.78
N CYS A 229 -26.03 -19.20 46.79
CA CYS A 229 -25.51 -20.58 46.97
C CYS A 229 -24.02 -20.74 46.64
N GLY A 230 -23.35 -19.70 46.17
CA GLY A 230 -21.93 -19.71 45.83
C GLY A 230 -21.53 -20.54 44.61
N LYS A 231 -22.50 -21.15 43.92
CA LYS A 231 -22.23 -21.98 42.73
C LYS A 231 -22.13 -21.13 41.47
N ASP A 232 -21.16 -21.48 40.63
CA ASP A 232 -21.02 -20.90 39.30
C ASP A 232 -22.05 -21.53 38.34
N SER A 233 -22.54 -20.74 37.38
CA SER A 233 -23.46 -21.20 36.34
C SER A 233 -22.85 -22.30 35.46
N ALA A 234 -23.68 -23.14 34.84
CA ALA A 234 -23.20 -24.13 33.87
C ALA A 234 -22.54 -23.46 32.64
N ALA A 235 -22.89 -22.22 32.31
CA ALA A 235 -22.24 -21.45 31.25
C ALA A 235 -20.80 -21.03 31.60
N SER A 236 -20.45 -20.97 32.89
CA SER A 236 -19.12 -20.56 33.36
C SER A 236 -17.98 -21.50 32.91
N SER A 237 -18.31 -22.73 32.50
CA SER A 237 -17.36 -23.70 31.95
C SER A 237 -17.25 -23.67 30.42
N LYS A 238 -18.17 -22.98 29.73
CA LYS A 238 -18.14 -22.84 28.28
C LYS A 238 -17.06 -21.83 27.88
N MET A 239 -16.27 -22.22 26.88
CA MET A 239 -15.30 -21.34 26.25
C MET A 239 -15.93 -20.75 25.00
N GLU A 240 -15.75 -19.45 24.82
CA GLU A 240 -16.19 -18.70 23.65
C GLU A 240 -14.96 -18.09 22.99
N ASP A 241 -14.91 -18.17 21.66
CA ASP A 241 -13.79 -17.65 20.88
C ASP A 241 -13.96 -16.14 20.66
N PHE A 242 -12.84 -15.43 20.62
CA PHE A 242 -12.81 -14.02 20.21
C PHE A 242 -11.66 -13.77 19.23
N TYR A 243 -11.87 -12.83 18.32
CA TYR A 243 -10.84 -12.34 17.38
C TYR A 243 -10.40 -10.91 17.70
N GLU A 244 -11.15 -10.26 18.58
CA GLU A 244 -10.94 -8.92 19.08
C GLU A 244 -11.60 -8.73 20.44
N LEU A 245 -11.14 -7.73 21.18
CA LEU A 245 -11.75 -7.30 22.44
C LEU A 245 -12.34 -5.91 22.25
N GLU A 246 -13.65 -5.79 22.43
CA GLU A 246 -14.35 -4.51 22.30
C GLU A 246 -14.36 -3.75 23.62
N LEU A 247 -13.52 -2.72 23.71
CA LEU A 247 -13.28 -1.98 24.94
C LEU A 247 -14.11 -0.70 24.99
N ASN A 248 -14.77 -0.49 26.12
CA ASN A 248 -15.32 0.82 26.46
C ASN A 248 -14.17 1.79 26.73
N ILE A 249 -14.33 3.04 26.30
CA ILE A 249 -13.34 4.10 26.56
C ILE A 249 -13.97 5.33 27.22
N LYS A 250 -15.28 5.36 27.40
CA LYS A 250 -15.99 6.53 27.91
C LYS A 250 -15.70 6.69 29.40
N GLY A 251 -14.95 7.74 29.75
CA GLY A 251 -14.56 8.01 31.14
C GLY A 251 -13.29 7.29 31.59
N LEU A 252 -12.57 6.66 30.67
CA LEU A 252 -11.31 5.95 30.92
C LEU A 252 -10.17 6.64 30.18
N ASN A 253 -9.00 6.71 30.80
CA ASN A 253 -7.87 7.49 30.30
C ASN A 253 -6.89 6.68 29.45
N ASN A 254 -6.85 5.36 29.64
CA ASN A 254 -5.87 4.50 28.99
C ASN A 254 -6.42 3.08 28.75
N LEU A 255 -5.63 2.28 28.03
CA LEU A 255 -5.99 0.90 27.66
C LEU A 255 -6.11 -0.01 28.89
N GLU A 256 -5.25 0.19 29.90
CA GLU A 256 -5.25 -0.63 31.12
C GLU A 256 -6.55 -0.44 31.91
N GLU A 257 -6.99 0.80 32.10
CA GLU A 257 -8.29 1.12 32.70
C GLU A 257 -9.45 0.48 31.92
N SER A 258 -9.38 0.52 30.58
CA SER A 258 -10.39 -0.08 29.70
C SER A 258 -10.45 -1.60 29.83
N LEU A 259 -9.30 -2.26 29.95
CA LEU A 259 -9.21 -3.70 30.17
C LEU A 259 -9.67 -4.08 31.59
N ASN A 260 -9.31 -3.29 32.59
CA ASN A 260 -9.76 -3.52 33.97
C ASN A 260 -11.28 -3.40 34.08
N GLU A 261 -11.90 -2.42 33.42
CA GLU A 261 -13.36 -2.33 33.33
C GLU A 261 -13.95 -3.54 32.58
N TYR A 262 -13.38 -3.92 31.44
CA TYR A 262 -13.87 -5.04 30.63
C TYR A 262 -13.87 -6.39 31.39
N PHE A 263 -12.89 -6.62 32.26
CA PHE A 263 -12.78 -7.84 33.07
C PHE A 263 -13.35 -7.69 34.49
N SER A 264 -13.92 -6.53 34.83
CA SER A 264 -14.51 -6.30 36.15
C SER A 264 -15.76 -7.16 36.39
N GLU A 265 -16.10 -7.36 37.66
CA GLU A 265 -17.34 -8.02 38.04
C GLU A 265 -18.50 -7.02 37.96
N GLU A 266 -19.54 -7.39 37.21
CA GLU A 266 -20.82 -6.67 37.20
C GLU A 266 -21.81 -7.39 38.14
N ALA A 267 -22.59 -6.59 38.88
CA ALA A 267 -23.65 -7.10 39.73
C ALA A 267 -24.94 -7.34 38.90
N LEU A 268 -25.52 -8.52 39.06
CA LEU A 268 -26.83 -8.88 38.53
C LEU A 268 -27.83 -8.87 39.69
N ASP A 269 -28.40 -7.69 39.96
CA ASP A 269 -29.33 -7.43 41.07
C ASP A 269 -30.59 -6.69 40.60
N GLY A 270 -31.56 -6.51 41.52
CA GLY A 270 -32.82 -5.81 41.24
C GLY A 270 -33.63 -6.44 40.10
N ASP A 271 -33.91 -5.64 39.06
CA ASP A 271 -34.66 -6.12 37.88
C ASP A 271 -33.81 -7.06 36.99
N ASN A 272 -32.49 -7.08 37.16
CA ASN A 272 -31.53 -7.87 36.37
C ASN A 272 -31.06 -9.15 37.08
N GLN A 273 -31.81 -9.64 38.08
CA GLN A 273 -31.46 -10.84 38.83
C GLN A 273 -31.28 -12.09 37.94
N TYR A 274 -30.24 -12.86 38.26
CA TYR A 274 -29.93 -14.12 37.59
C TYR A 274 -30.86 -15.24 38.07
N PHE A 275 -31.40 -16.04 37.15
CA PHE A 275 -32.13 -17.25 37.51
C PHE A 275 -31.14 -18.40 37.77
N CYS A 276 -30.98 -18.78 39.03
CA CYS A 276 -30.05 -19.85 39.41
C CYS A 276 -30.72 -21.22 39.32
N GLU A 277 -30.26 -22.08 38.41
CA GLU A 277 -30.74 -23.47 38.25
C GLU A 277 -30.55 -24.33 39.52
N SER A 278 -29.54 -24.04 40.35
CA SER A 278 -29.34 -24.74 41.62
C SER A 278 -30.31 -24.29 42.72
N CYS A 279 -30.74 -23.03 42.71
CA CYS A 279 -31.68 -22.49 43.69
C CYS A 279 -33.14 -22.48 43.20
N GLN A 280 -33.36 -22.70 41.90
CA GLN A 280 -34.67 -22.64 41.22
C GLN A 280 -35.42 -21.32 41.45
N LYS A 281 -34.69 -20.20 41.57
CA LYS A 281 -35.25 -18.86 41.76
C LYS A 281 -34.32 -17.76 41.24
N ARG A 282 -34.86 -16.56 41.06
CA ARG A 282 -34.07 -15.34 40.80
C ARG A 282 -33.32 -14.91 42.05
N VAL A 283 -32.04 -14.62 41.89
CA VAL A 283 -31.10 -14.28 42.96
C VAL A 283 -30.09 -13.26 42.45
N ASP A 284 -29.52 -12.52 43.38
CA ASP A 284 -28.38 -11.66 43.08
C ASP A 284 -27.16 -12.54 42.71
N ALA A 285 -26.42 -12.13 41.70
CA ALA A 285 -25.25 -12.82 41.19
C ALA A 285 -24.17 -11.82 40.76
N THR A 286 -22.92 -12.27 40.64
CA THR A 286 -21.88 -11.52 39.95
C THR A 286 -21.58 -12.16 38.61
N ARG A 287 -21.36 -11.35 37.56
CA ARG A 287 -20.94 -11.80 36.24
C ARG A 287 -19.61 -11.15 35.88
N CYS A 288 -18.71 -11.91 35.26
CA CYS A 288 -17.45 -11.37 34.74
C CYS A 288 -16.97 -12.17 33.55
N ILE A 289 -16.11 -11.55 32.75
CA ILE A 289 -15.43 -12.20 31.63
C ILE A 289 -14.05 -12.65 32.13
N LYS A 290 -13.70 -13.92 31.92
CA LYS A 290 -12.34 -14.41 32.18
C LYS A 290 -11.65 -14.80 30.90
N LEU A 291 -10.47 -14.21 30.70
CA LEU A 291 -9.57 -14.57 29.62
C LEU A 291 -8.99 -15.97 29.86
N ARG A 292 -9.13 -16.87 28.89
CA ARG A 292 -8.66 -18.26 28.96
C ARG A 292 -7.42 -18.48 28.12
N SER A 293 -7.39 -17.94 26.91
CA SER A 293 -6.21 -17.94 26.05
C SER A 293 -6.09 -16.63 25.27
N LEU A 294 -4.86 -16.17 25.09
CA LEU A 294 -4.53 -15.02 24.26
C LEU A 294 -3.99 -15.48 22.90
N PRO A 295 -4.39 -14.84 21.80
CA PRO A 295 -3.76 -15.05 20.50
C PRO A 295 -2.39 -14.35 20.45
N PRO A 296 -1.49 -14.78 19.53
CA PRO A 296 -0.25 -14.05 19.22
C PRO A 296 -0.47 -12.61 18.78
N VAL A 297 -1.63 -12.32 18.15
CA VAL A 297 -2.01 -10.98 17.69
C VAL A 297 -3.37 -10.64 18.30
N VAL A 298 -3.38 -9.65 19.19
CA VAL A 298 -4.61 -9.20 19.85
C VAL A 298 -5.11 -7.94 19.17
N ASN A 299 -6.37 -7.95 18.72
CA ASN A 299 -7.05 -6.78 18.20
C ASN A 299 -7.88 -6.14 19.31
N PHE A 300 -7.75 -4.82 19.49
CA PHE A 300 -8.58 -4.05 20.41
C PHE A 300 -9.48 -3.11 19.61
N HIS A 301 -10.79 -3.33 19.68
CA HIS A 301 -11.77 -2.41 19.12
C HIS A 301 -12.16 -1.40 20.21
N LEU A 302 -11.83 -0.13 20.02
CA LEU A 302 -12.17 0.94 20.96
C LEU A 302 -13.54 1.52 20.60
N LYS A 303 -14.54 1.38 21.48
CA LYS A 303 -15.90 1.89 21.27
C LYS A 303 -15.95 3.42 21.36
N ARG A 304 -15.50 4.10 20.31
CA ARG A 304 -15.43 5.57 20.23
C ARG A 304 -16.75 6.24 19.88
N TYR A 305 -17.70 5.48 19.32
CA TYR A 305 -18.97 6.02 18.86
C TYR A 305 -20.05 5.80 19.92
N ILE A 306 -20.79 6.87 20.22
CA ILE A 306 -21.95 6.83 21.10
C ILE A 306 -23.15 7.23 20.26
N PHE A 307 -24.18 6.39 20.24
CA PHE A 307 -25.46 6.79 19.67
C PHE A 307 -26.07 7.87 20.56
N LEU A 308 -26.12 9.10 20.05
CA LEU A 308 -26.89 10.17 20.66
C LEU A 308 -28.28 10.17 20.01
N PRO A 309 -29.32 9.65 20.68
CA PRO A 309 -30.68 9.86 20.19
C PRO A 309 -30.91 11.37 20.14
N LYS A 310 -31.19 11.90 18.94
CA LYS A 310 -31.58 13.31 18.79
C LYS A 310 -32.77 13.55 19.72
N VAL A 311 -32.56 14.33 20.77
CA VAL A 311 -33.66 14.95 21.50
C VAL A 311 -34.30 15.89 20.49
N ILE A 312 -35.43 15.49 19.91
CA ILE A 312 -36.26 16.37 19.09
C ILE A 312 -36.71 17.48 20.04
N HIS A 313 -36.00 18.61 20.00
CA HIS A 313 -36.43 19.82 20.68
C HIS A 313 -37.67 20.30 19.93
N VAL A 314 -38.85 19.89 20.41
CA VAL A 314 -40.11 20.53 20.00
C VAL A 314 -40.05 21.93 20.61
N PRO A 315 -39.95 23.02 19.81
CA PRO A 315 -40.01 24.34 20.39
C PRO A 315 -41.41 24.49 20.98
N SER A 316 -41.48 24.62 22.30
CA SER A 316 -42.67 25.11 22.98
C SER A 316 -42.97 26.49 22.40
N LYS A 317 -43.97 26.56 21.52
CA LYS A 317 -44.63 27.83 21.24
C LYS A 317 -45.18 28.32 22.58
N SER A 318 -44.55 29.36 23.10
CA SER A 318 -45.10 30.23 24.13
C SER A 318 -46.44 30.77 23.62
N LEU A 319 -47.52 30.14 24.06
CA LEU A 319 -48.80 30.80 24.24
C LEU A 319 -48.68 31.76 25.42
N LEU A 320 -49.42 32.88 25.35
CA LEU A 320 -49.47 34.04 26.27
C LEU A 320 -48.40 35.08 25.92
N SER A 321 -48.70 36.32 25.53
CA SER A 321 -49.91 37.16 25.69
C SER A 321 -50.02 38.16 24.55
#